data_AF-A0A558A8E0-F1
#
_entry.id   AF-A0A558A8E0-F1
#
_cell.length_a   1.000
_cell.length_b   1.000
_cell.length_c   1.000
_cell.angle_alpha   90.00
_cell.angle_beta   90.00
_cell.angle_gamma   90.00
#
_symmetry.space_group_name_H-M   'P 1'
#
loop_
_entity.id
_entity.type
_entity.pdbx_description
1 polymer ?
#
loop_
_entity_poly.entity_id
_entity_poly.type
_entity_poly.pdbx_seq_one_letter_code
_entity_poly.pdbx_strand_id
1 'polypeptide(L)'
;MYTGSRPGQSRSDRTSSRRARSFPRSRRTCLIPTRFAEPARGCPLTSRTGAVTLRAWRRTAVPLYETDPRDSEPVPERGRLSVGPGCGSVELARASELGGTVVAGEREPVARAIDVLSWLAANPKPPWSVRHVARGLRMSPTTVHRIFGIFETRGLLEKDGEGGYVAGLELYRISHSVAAQMSPVHLVRRHLEALCAECGETVLLGGYDAKRAQMMFVDVVQAPHPVQYLSKLNEWLPLHSGATGLAILAFLPELERKSIYAAGLASLTDRTLVTEDDIEAALTQVRQQGYACSHGQRTLGAVGIAAPVFDAADHVFGDVCVTIPEQRFTEPMAATVGAAVLATSKIVTEELRRAGYRRGIA
;
A
#
# COMPACT_ATOMS: atom_id res chain seq x y z
N MET A 1 5.53 28.51 57.21
CA MET A 1 4.86 28.25 58.51
C MET A 1 3.60 29.10 58.55
N TYR A 2 2.45 28.44 58.80
CA TYR A 2 1.16 28.95 59.29
C TYR A 2 0.46 30.10 58.55
N THR A 3 -0.83 30.11 58.19
CA THR A 3 -2.04 29.24 58.24
C THR A 3 -3.11 30.09 57.50
N GLY A 4 -4.05 29.61 56.68
CA GLY A 4 -5.13 28.69 57.00
C GLY A 4 -6.47 29.44 57.25
N SER A 5 -7.45 29.22 56.35
CA SER A 5 -8.91 29.11 56.62
C SER A 5 -9.89 30.27 56.27
N ARG A 6 -10.91 29.91 55.45
CA ARG A 6 -12.19 30.59 55.07
C ARG A 6 -13.18 30.64 56.27
N PRO A 7 -14.52 30.95 56.18
CA PRO A 7 -15.44 31.39 55.10
C PRO A 7 -16.50 32.46 55.51
N GLY A 8 -17.44 32.85 54.63
CA GLY A 8 -18.69 33.52 55.03
C GLY A 8 -19.52 34.17 53.90
N GLN A 9 -20.75 33.68 53.68
CA GLN A 9 -21.73 34.09 52.66
C GLN A 9 -22.70 35.20 53.16
N SER A 10 -23.27 35.99 52.23
CA SER A 10 -24.72 36.35 52.07
C SER A 10 -24.85 37.69 51.30
N ARG A 11 -25.39 37.71 50.07
CA ARG A 11 -26.80 37.85 49.62
C ARG A 11 -27.48 39.21 49.92
N SER A 12 -27.63 40.03 48.88
CA SER A 12 -28.89 40.68 48.42
C SER A 12 -28.54 41.65 47.26
N ASP A 13 -28.84 41.41 45.98
CA ASP A 13 -30.12 41.26 45.25
C ASP A 13 -30.69 42.60 44.72
N ARG A 14 -31.14 42.55 43.45
CA ARG A 14 -31.87 43.55 42.62
C ARG A 14 -31.06 44.65 41.90
N THR A 15 -31.28 45.03 40.65
CA THR A 15 -32.16 44.63 39.52
C THR A 15 -31.77 45.52 38.33
N SER A 16 -31.69 45.01 37.09
CA SER A 16 -32.39 45.62 35.93
C SER A 16 -32.24 44.80 34.64
N SER A 17 -33.40 44.54 34.05
CA SER A 17 -33.74 43.85 32.81
C SER A 17 -33.05 44.31 31.52
N ARG A 18 -32.88 43.42 30.53
CA ARG A 18 -33.68 43.43 29.27
C ARG A 18 -33.32 42.30 28.28
N ARG A 19 -34.37 41.51 27.98
CA ARG A 19 -34.81 40.90 26.70
C ARG A 19 -33.93 39.87 25.97
N ALA A 20 -34.42 38.64 26.06
CA ALA A 20 -34.22 37.55 25.10
C ALA A 20 -34.75 37.88 23.70
N ARG A 21 -34.06 37.40 22.66
CA ARG A 21 -34.60 37.14 21.32
C ARG A 21 -34.29 35.71 20.92
N SER A 22 -35.33 35.06 20.42
CA SER A 22 -35.44 33.66 20.02
C SER A 22 -35.48 33.52 18.49
N PHE A 23 -35.16 32.29 18.03
CA PHE A 23 -35.42 31.66 16.70
C PHE A 23 -34.47 31.94 15.52
N PRO A 24 -34.39 31.05 14.49
CA PRO A 24 -34.90 29.66 14.37
C PRO A 24 -33.90 28.62 13.80
N ARG A 25 -34.17 27.34 14.08
CA ARG A 25 -33.73 26.17 13.29
C ARG A 25 -34.37 26.20 11.89
N SER A 26 -33.61 25.92 10.83
CA SER A 26 -34.18 25.48 9.56
C SER A 26 -33.47 24.23 9.06
N ARG A 27 -34.25 23.15 8.90
CA ARG A 27 -33.92 21.97 8.11
C ARG A 27 -33.97 22.38 6.64
N ARG A 28 -32.95 22.04 5.86
CA ARG A 28 -33.04 22.02 4.39
C ARG A 28 -32.75 20.61 3.90
N THR A 29 -33.84 19.90 3.65
CA THR A 29 -33.94 18.72 2.79
C THR A 29 -33.56 19.15 1.38
N CYS A 30 -32.52 18.53 0.79
CA CYS A 30 -32.19 18.73 -0.61
C CYS A 30 -32.97 17.69 -1.44
N LEU A 31 -34.09 18.10 -2.01
CA LEU A 31 -34.82 17.40 -3.05
C LEU A 31 -34.28 17.89 -4.40
N ILE A 32 -33.67 17.01 -5.20
CA ILE A 32 -33.34 17.30 -6.60
C ILE A 32 -34.46 16.71 -7.48
N PRO A 33 -35.08 17.49 -8.37
CA PRO A 33 -36.24 17.07 -9.13
C PRO A 33 -35.88 16.24 -10.37
N THR A 34 -36.63 15.18 -10.59
CA THR A 34 -36.77 14.46 -11.86
C THR A 34 -37.61 15.28 -12.84
N ARG A 35 -37.09 15.62 -14.03
CA ARG A 35 -37.93 15.89 -15.21
C ARG A 35 -37.29 15.38 -16.50
N PHE A 36 -38.04 14.48 -17.12
CA PHE A 36 -38.02 14.07 -18.52
C PHE A 36 -38.13 15.27 -19.48
N ALA A 37 -37.40 15.22 -20.59
CA ALA A 37 -37.73 15.93 -21.82
C ALA A 37 -37.28 15.08 -23.04
N GLU A 38 -38.20 14.83 -23.95
CA GLU A 38 -38.06 14.10 -25.22
C GLU A 38 -38.82 14.91 -26.32
N PRO A 39 -38.74 14.59 -27.62
CA PRO A 39 -37.80 15.20 -28.57
C PRO A 39 -38.50 15.98 -29.72
N ALA A 40 -37.72 16.78 -30.48
CA ALA A 40 -38.15 17.39 -31.73
C ALA A 40 -37.52 16.70 -32.95
N ARG A 41 -38.36 16.47 -33.98
CA ARG A 41 -38.14 15.66 -35.19
C ARG A 41 -37.53 16.46 -36.36
N GLY A 42 -36.83 15.77 -37.25
CA GLY A 42 -36.50 16.23 -38.61
C GLY A 42 -35.68 15.21 -39.43
N CYS A 43 -36.38 14.37 -40.20
CA CYS A 43 -35.91 13.33 -41.15
C CYS A 43 -35.44 13.95 -42.51
N PRO A 44 -35.10 13.21 -43.61
CA PRO A 44 -34.82 11.77 -43.81
C PRO A 44 -33.59 11.44 -44.73
N LEU A 45 -33.14 10.16 -44.77
CA LEU A 45 -33.23 9.28 -45.97
C LEU A 45 -32.47 7.92 -45.85
N THR A 46 -33.22 6.86 -46.13
CA THR A 46 -32.91 5.58 -46.82
C THR A 46 -32.00 4.49 -46.21
N SER A 47 -32.69 3.48 -45.66
CA SER A 47 -32.59 2.03 -45.91
C SER A 47 -31.23 1.32 -45.99
N ARG A 48 -30.98 0.42 -45.03
CA ARG A 48 -31.02 -1.03 -45.28
C ARG A 48 -31.10 -1.83 -43.98
N THR A 49 -31.89 -2.88 -44.07
CA THR A 49 -32.28 -3.91 -43.11
C THR A 49 -31.09 -4.69 -42.53
N GLY A 50 -31.13 -4.95 -41.23
CA GLY A 50 -30.21 -5.85 -40.53
C GLY A 50 -30.67 -6.05 -39.10
N ALA A 51 -31.53 -7.04 -38.87
CA ALA A 51 -31.96 -7.43 -37.53
C ALA A 51 -30.79 -8.06 -36.77
N VAL A 52 -30.37 -7.44 -35.66
CA VAL A 52 -29.50 -8.07 -34.66
C VAL A 52 -30.06 -7.74 -33.27
N THR A 53 -30.38 -8.81 -32.56
CA THR A 53 -30.92 -8.84 -31.21
C THR A 53 -29.92 -8.32 -30.18
N LEU A 54 -30.39 -7.43 -29.30
CA LEU A 54 -29.66 -6.92 -28.14
C LEU A 54 -29.45 -8.06 -27.11
N ARG A 55 -28.22 -8.60 -27.04
CA ARG A 55 -27.75 -9.36 -25.88
C ARG A 55 -27.01 -8.44 -24.92
N ALA A 56 -27.53 -8.37 -23.70
CA ALA A 56 -26.92 -7.74 -22.54
C ALA A 56 -25.51 -8.28 -22.29
N TRP A 57 -24.52 -7.38 -22.24
CA TRP A 57 -23.19 -7.69 -21.75
C TRP A 57 -23.24 -7.81 -20.23
N ARG A 58 -23.31 -9.05 -19.76
CA ARG A 58 -23.05 -9.42 -18.37
C ARG A 58 -21.56 -9.20 -18.09
N ARG A 59 -21.26 -8.52 -16.99
CA ARG A 59 -19.93 -8.45 -16.37
C ARG A 59 -19.40 -9.87 -16.17
N THR A 60 -18.31 -10.23 -16.82
CA THR A 60 -17.55 -11.45 -16.55
C THR A 60 -16.79 -11.25 -15.26
N ALA A 61 -17.31 -11.84 -14.18
CA ALA A 61 -16.53 -12.14 -12.99
C ALA A 61 -15.50 -13.22 -13.34
N VAL A 62 -14.26 -13.01 -12.93
CA VAL A 62 -13.19 -14.03 -13.00
C VAL A 62 -13.45 -15.04 -11.88
N PRO A 63 -13.50 -16.36 -12.15
CA PRO A 63 -13.80 -17.36 -11.13
C PRO A 63 -12.58 -17.60 -10.23
N LEU A 64 -12.82 -17.58 -8.92
CA LEU A 64 -11.93 -18.18 -7.92
C LEU A 64 -12.01 -19.70 -8.08
N TYR A 65 -10.87 -20.36 -8.19
CA TYR A 65 -10.80 -21.81 -8.24
C TYR A 65 -11.15 -22.37 -6.86
N GLU A 66 -12.23 -23.15 -6.78
CA GLU A 66 -12.48 -24.10 -5.70
C GLU A 66 -11.84 -25.44 -6.08
N THR A 67 -11.05 -26.01 -5.19
CA THR A 67 -10.58 -27.40 -5.32
C THR A 67 -11.50 -28.29 -4.49
N ASP A 68 -12.12 -29.28 -5.14
CA ASP A 68 -13.05 -30.24 -4.55
C ASP A 68 -12.29 -31.25 -3.66
N PRO A 69 -12.67 -31.50 -2.40
CA PRO A 69 -11.95 -32.39 -1.49
C PRO A 69 -12.10 -33.90 -1.76
N ARG A 70 -12.53 -34.32 -2.96
CA ARG A 70 -12.87 -35.74 -3.25
C ARG A 70 -12.02 -36.44 -4.30
N ASP A 71 -11.01 -35.79 -4.88
CA ASP A 71 -10.04 -36.44 -5.75
C ASP A 71 -8.79 -36.86 -4.96
N SER A 72 -8.94 -37.93 -4.17
CA SER A 72 -7.82 -38.64 -3.55
C SER A 72 -7.75 -40.06 -4.11
N GLU A 73 -6.86 -40.27 -5.08
CA GLU A 73 -6.44 -41.60 -5.54
C GLU A 73 -5.08 -41.99 -4.93
N PRO A 74 -4.80 -43.30 -4.76
CA PRO A 74 -3.91 -43.80 -3.72
C PRO A 74 -2.41 -43.77 -4.10
N VAL A 75 -1.58 -43.62 -3.07
CA VAL A 75 -0.11 -43.67 -3.14
C VAL A 75 0.38 -45.12 -3.34
N PRO A 76 1.21 -45.44 -4.35
CA PRO A 76 1.89 -46.73 -4.42
C PRO A 76 3.25 -46.68 -3.69
N GLU A 77 3.59 -47.81 -3.06
CA GLU A 77 4.76 -48.00 -2.21
C GLU A 77 6.11 -48.04 -2.95
N ARG A 78 7.12 -47.44 -2.28
CA ARG A 78 8.58 -47.62 -2.32
C ARG A 78 9.18 -48.41 -3.51
N GLY A 79 9.81 -47.67 -4.42
CA GLY A 79 10.92 -48.13 -5.27
C GLY A 79 12.08 -47.15 -5.20
N ARG A 80 13.26 -47.61 -4.77
CA ARG A 80 14.50 -46.79 -4.73
C ARG A 80 14.96 -46.49 -6.15
N LEU A 81 15.06 -45.22 -6.51
CA LEU A 81 15.85 -44.75 -7.66
C LEU A 81 16.68 -43.54 -7.22
N SER A 82 17.98 -43.67 -7.43
CA SER A 82 19.04 -42.69 -7.17
C SER A 82 18.94 -41.49 -8.11
N VAL A 83 19.00 -40.28 -7.57
CA VAL A 83 19.17 -39.04 -8.36
C VAL A 83 20.35 -38.25 -7.77
N GLY A 84 21.33 -37.95 -8.62
CA GLY A 84 22.51 -37.12 -8.31
C GLY A 84 22.16 -35.63 -8.16
N PRO A 85 23.13 -34.80 -7.74
CA PRO A 85 22.86 -33.50 -7.15
C PRO A 85 22.62 -32.44 -8.22
N GLY A 86 21.47 -31.78 -8.19
CA GLY A 86 21.19 -30.64 -9.06
C GLY A 86 19.80 -30.08 -8.81
N CYS A 87 19.74 -28.76 -8.60
CA CYS A 87 18.55 -27.95 -8.31
C CYS A 87 18.12 -27.96 -6.84
N GLY A 88 18.84 -27.19 -6.03
CA GLY A 88 18.32 -26.71 -4.75
C GLY A 88 17.17 -25.75 -5.03
N SER A 89 15.96 -26.16 -4.65
CA SER A 89 14.84 -25.25 -4.41
C SER A 89 15.30 -24.20 -3.40
N VAL A 90 15.56 -22.99 -3.88
CA VAL A 90 15.87 -21.84 -3.01
C VAL A 90 14.58 -21.46 -2.31
N GLU A 91 14.42 -21.98 -1.10
CA GLU A 91 13.42 -21.55 -0.14
C GLU A 91 13.68 -20.06 0.12
N LEU A 92 12.83 -19.20 -0.46
CA LEU A 92 12.86 -17.76 -0.25
C LEU A 92 12.88 -17.49 1.25
N ALA A 93 14.01 -16.97 1.72
CA ALA A 93 14.20 -16.54 3.11
C ALA A 93 13.00 -15.68 3.53
N ARG A 94 12.35 -16.09 4.62
CA ARG A 94 11.20 -15.40 5.19
C ARG A 94 11.57 -13.93 5.44
N ALA A 95 10.86 -13.01 4.80
CA ALA A 95 10.94 -11.57 5.02
C ALA A 95 10.42 -11.13 6.41
N SER A 96 10.44 -11.99 7.43
CA SER A 96 9.82 -11.74 8.74
C SER A 96 10.75 -11.06 9.76
N GLU A 97 11.92 -10.59 9.38
CA GLU A 97 12.92 -10.02 10.31
C GLU A 97 13.28 -8.55 10.05
N LEU A 98 12.52 -7.83 9.22
CA LEU A 98 12.60 -6.38 9.19
C LEU A 98 11.82 -5.82 10.37
N GLY A 99 12.53 -5.72 11.50
CA GLY A 99 12.04 -5.20 12.76
C GLY A 99 11.41 -3.82 12.58
N GLY A 100 10.09 -3.78 12.74
CA GLY A 100 9.46 -2.60 13.30
C GLY A 100 10.15 -2.31 14.62
N THR A 101 10.59 -1.08 14.82
CA THR A 101 11.04 -0.57 16.11
C THR A 101 9.90 -0.78 17.10
N VAL A 102 9.96 -1.90 17.84
CA VAL A 102 9.13 -2.09 19.03
C VAL A 102 9.64 -1.04 20.00
N VAL A 103 8.91 0.08 20.11
CA VAL A 103 9.17 1.10 21.11
C VAL A 103 9.01 0.42 22.46
N ALA A 104 10.14 0.01 23.03
CA ALA A 104 10.19 -0.65 24.32
C ALA A 104 9.81 0.37 25.40
N GLY A 105 8.53 0.44 25.73
CA GLY A 105 8.06 1.31 26.81
C GLY A 105 6.59 1.73 26.77
N GLU A 106 5.89 1.59 25.65
CA GLU A 106 4.50 2.07 25.59
C GLU A 106 3.55 1.09 26.30
N ARG A 107 3.16 1.47 27.53
CA ARG A 107 2.02 0.88 28.25
C ARG A 107 0.69 1.34 27.67
N GLU A 108 0.70 2.08 26.56
CA GLU A 108 -0.48 2.65 25.96
C GLU A 108 -1.35 1.56 25.30
N PRO A 109 -2.60 1.35 25.76
CA PRO A 109 -3.46 0.29 25.23
C PRO A 109 -3.81 0.47 23.75
N VAL A 110 -3.83 1.72 23.27
CA VAL A 110 -4.15 2.05 21.87
C VAL A 110 -3.02 1.67 20.94
N ALA A 111 -1.78 2.04 21.28
CA ALA A 111 -0.58 1.66 20.52
C ALA A 111 -0.50 0.15 20.31
N ARG A 112 -0.69 -0.63 21.38
CA ARG A 112 -0.70 -2.11 21.29
C ARG A 112 -1.80 -2.67 20.39
N ALA A 113 -2.97 -2.04 20.38
CA ALA A 113 -4.04 -2.46 19.47
C ALA A 113 -3.66 -2.19 18.00
N ILE A 114 -3.04 -1.04 17.73
CA ILE A 114 -2.52 -0.70 16.40
C ILE A 114 -1.38 -1.64 15.98
N ASP A 115 -0.50 -2.01 16.91
CA ASP A 115 0.57 -3.01 16.66
C ASP A 115 -0.01 -4.36 16.27
N VAL A 116 -1.09 -4.79 16.94
CA VAL A 116 -1.81 -6.01 16.58
C VAL A 116 -2.37 -5.91 15.16
N LEU A 117 -3.09 -4.83 14.81
CA LEU A 117 -3.60 -4.65 13.44
C LEU A 117 -2.49 -4.65 12.40
N SER A 118 -1.37 -3.97 12.68
CA SER A 118 -0.19 -3.92 11.82
C SER A 118 0.44 -5.31 11.63
N TRP A 119 0.50 -6.11 12.69
CA TRP A 119 1.00 -7.48 12.64
C TRP A 119 0.08 -8.39 11.82
N LEU A 120 -1.24 -8.26 11.96
CA LEU A 120 -2.21 -9.02 11.16
C LEU A 120 -2.10 -8.67 9.67
N ALA A 121 -1.92 -7.39 9.34
CA ALA A 121 -1.70 -6.94 7.97
C ALA A 121 -0.41 -7.51 7.36
N ALA A 122 0.67 -7.60 8.14
CA ALA A 122 1.92 -8.23 7.72
C ALA A 122 1.83 -9.77 7.65
N ASN A 123 0.80 -10.38 8.25
CA ASN A 123 0.60 -11.83 8.29
C ASN A 123 -0.82 -12.19 7.84
N PRO A 124 -1.20 -11.97 6.56
CA PRO A 124 -2.58 -12.01 6.09
C PRO A 124 -3.17 -13.42 5.94
N LYS A 125 -2.60 -14.42 6.61
CA LYS A 125 -3.02 -15.82 6.56
C LYS A 125 -3.84 -16.18 7.82
N PRO A 126 -5.17 -16.02 7.79
CA PRO A 126 -6.02 -16.53 8.85
C PRO A 126 -6.11 -18.07 8.81
N PRO A 127 -6.60 -18.70 9.88
CA PRO A 127 -7.04 -18.07 11.13
C PRO A 127 -5.86 -17.68 12.04
N TRP A 128 -5.98 -16.51 12.67
CA TRP A 128 -4.98 -16.00 13.61
C TRP A 128 -5.22 -16.53 15.01
N SER A 129 -4.16 -17.04 15.64
CA SER A 129 -4.22 -17.45 17.05
C SER A 129 -3.60 -16.40 17.97
N VAL A 130 -4.21 -16.22 19.15
CA VAL A 130 -3.71 -15.32 20.21
C VAL A 130 -2.25 -15.64 20.56
N ARG A 131 -1.88 -16.92 20.64
CA ARG A 131 -0.52 -17.36 20.97
C ARG A 131 0.49 -16.97 19.89
N HIS A 132 0.12 -17.10 18.63
CA HIS A 132 1.00 -16.72 17.52
C HIS A 132 1.26 -15.21 17.53
N VAL A 133 0.21 -14.41 17.63
CA VAL A 133 0.31 -12.94 17.68
C VAL A 133 1.11 -12.48 18.91
N ALA A 134 0.83 -13.06 20.08
CA ALA A 134 1.56 -12.74 21.32
C ALA A 134 3.06 -13.01 21.19
N ARG A 135 3.45 -14.14 20.58
CA ARG A 135 4.85 -14.45 20.29
C ARG A 135 5.46 -13.44 19.31
N GLY A 136 4.78 -13.15 18.21
CA GLY A 136 5.25 -12.25 17.17
C GLY A 136 5.49 -10.82 17.67
N LEU A 137 4.64 -10.34 18.58
CA LEU A 137 4.73 -8.98 19.14
C LEU A 137 5.43 -8.91 20.50
N ARG A 138 5.92 -10.04 21.05
CA ARG A 138 6.47 -10.13 22.41
C ARG A 138 5.52 -9.54 23.48
N MET A 139 4.23 -9.78 23.32
CA MET A 139 3.17 -9.38 24.26
C MET A 139 2.72 -10.56 25.10
N SER A 140 2.12 -10.32 26.28
CA SER A 140 1.49 -11.40 27.03
C SER A 140 0.23 -11.91 26.31
N PRO A 141 -0.04 -13.24 26.31
CA PRO A 141 -1.26 -13.79 25.73
C PRO A 141 -2.54 -13.15 26.27
N THR A 142 -2.56 -12.79 27.56
CA THR A 142 -3.67 -12.07 28.19
C THR A 142 -3.91 -10.70 27.58
N THR A 143 -2.84 -9.97 27.20
CA THR A 143 -2.95 -8.67 26.53
C THR A 143 -3.57 -8.83 25.15
N VAL A 144 -3.05 -9.76 24.34
CA VAL A 144 -3.55 -10.02 22.99
C VAL A 144 -5.00 -10.50 23.03
N HIS A 145 -5.34 -11.40 23.95
CA HIS A 145 -6.70 -11.87 24.14
C HIS A 145 -7.68 -10.72 24.43
N ARG A 146 -7.28 -9.76 25.29
CA ARG A 146 -8.08 -8.56 25.58
C ARG A 146 -8.27 -7.68 24.33
N ILE A 147 -7.22 -7.50 23.54
CA ILE A 147 -7.29 -6.72 22.28
C ILE A 147 -8.20 -7.43 21.27
N PHE A 148 -8.04 -8.74 21.10
CA PHE A 148 -8.86 -9.56 20.22
C PHE A 148 -10.34 -9.51 20.61
N GLY A 149 -10.65 -9.60 21.91
CA GLY A 149 -12.03 -9.44 22.39
C GLY A 149 -12.64 -8.06 22.09
N ILE A 150 -11.84 -7.00 22.10
CA ILE A 150 -12.28 -5.66 21.67
C ILE A 150 -12.54 -5.66 20.16
N PHE A 151 -11.64 -6.21 19.36
CA PHE A 151 -11.82 -6.31 17.91
C PHE A 151 -13.04 -7.15 17.53
N GLU A 152 -13.27 -8.26 18.21
CA GLU A 152 -14.45 -9.12 18.07
C GLU A 152 -15.73 -8.34 18.38
N THR A 153 -15.79 -7.66 19.53
CA THR A 153 -16.96 -6.86 19.93
C THR A 153 -17.23 -5.69 18.97
N ARG A 154 -16.22 -5.23 18.23
CA ARG A 154 -16.32 -4.15 17.24
C ARG A 154 -16.50 -4.66 15.81
N GLY A 155 -16.55 -5.97 15.59
CA GLY A 155 -16.69 -6.59 14.25
C GLY A 155 -15.44 -6.51 13.38
N LEU A 156 -14.29 -6.13 13.94
CA LEU A 156 -12.99 -6.10 13.24
C LEU A 156 -12.41 -7.51 13.05
N LEU A 157 -12.67 -8.40 14.01
CA LEU A 157 -12.32 -9.82 13.95
C LEU A 157 -13.56 -10.65 14.26
N GLU A 158 -13.58 -11.90 13.79
CA GLU A 158 -14.59 -12.90 14.12
C GLU A 158 -13.91 -14.21 14.48
N LYS A 159 -14.55 -15.06 15.28
CA LYS A 159 -14.04 -16.42 15.53
C LYS A 159 -14.40 -17.35 14.39
N ASP A 160 -13.48 -18.21 14.00
CA ASP A 160 -13.67 -19.22 12.94
C ASP A 160 -14.51 -20.43 13.37
N GLY A 161 -14.86 -20.54 14.66
CA GLY A 161 -15.56 -21.69 15.24
C GLY A 161 -14.63 -22.78 15.79
N GLU A 162 -13.35 -22.78 15.43
CA GLU A 162 -12.32 -23.73 15.89
C GLU A 162 -11.33 -23.10 16.89
N GLY A 163 -11.52 -21.82 17.22
CA GLY A 163 -10.76 -21.08 18.25
C GLY A 163 -9.71 -20.13 17.68
N GLY A 164 -9.63 -20.00 16.37
CA GLY A 164 -8.89 -18.97 15.67
C GLY A 164 -9.75 -17.75 15.34
N TYR A 165 -9.10 -16.70 14.85
CA TYR A 165 -9.75 -15.44 14.48
C TYR A 165 -9.53 -15.14 13.00
N VAL A 166 -10.58 -14.68 12.33
CA VAL A 166 -10.59 -14.21 10.94
C VAL A 166 -10.92 -12.72 10.89
N ALA A 167 -10.68 -12.08 9.75
CA ALA A 167 -11.07 -10.69 9.56
C ALA A 167 -12.61 -10.57 9.54
N GLY A 168 -13.16 -9.70 10.39
CA GLY A 168 -14.58 -9.39 10.39
C GLY A 168 -14.95 -8.37 9.32
N LEU A 169 -16.24 -8.25 9.03
CA LEU A 169 -16.74 -7.38 7.96
C LEU A 169 -16.42 -5.89 8.19
N GLU A 170 -16.31 -5.43 9.44
CA GLU A 170 -15.98 -4.04 9.74
C GLU A 170 -14.56 -3.68 9.31
N LEU A 171 -13.61 -4.61 9.43
CA LEU A 171 -12.24 -4.39 8.97
C LEU A 171 -12.19 -4.25 7.44
N TYR A 172 -12.99 -5.04 6.71
CA TYR A 172 -13.16 -4.90 5.26
C TYR A 172 -13.82 -3.56 4.89
N ARG A 173 -14.88 -3.17 5.60
CA ARG A 173 -15.58 -1.90 5.34
C ARG A 173 -14.65 -0.70 5.53
N ILE A 174 -13.86 -0.68 6.61
CA ILE A 174 -12.89 0.39 6.90
C ILE A 174 -11.81 0.41 5.82
N SER A 175 -11.18 -0.72 5.52
CA SER A 175 -10.09 -0.78 4.54
C SER A 175 -10.56 -0.32 3.17
N HIS A 176 -11.73 -0.78 2.71
CA HIS A 176 -12.30 -0.37 1.43
C HIS A 176 -12.67 1.12 1.39
N SER A 177 -13.28 1.64 2.46
CA SER A 177 -13.69 3.07 2.52
C SER A 177 -12.50 4.02 2.49
N VAL A 178 -11.39 3.63 3.13
CA VAL A 178 -10.14 4.40 3.13
C VAL A 178 -9.42 4.25 1.78
N ALA A 179 -9.31 3.03 1.25
CA ALA A 179 -8.67 2.78 -0.04
C ALA A 179 -9.38 3.52 -1.19
N ALA A 180 -10.71 3.62 -1.16
CA ALA A 180 -11.47 4.39 -2.13
C ALA A 180 -11.18 5.90 -2.07
N GLN A 181 -10.80 6.42 -0.90
CA GLN A 181 -10.42 7.82 -0.70
C GLN A 181 -8.95 8.10 -0.99
N MET A 182 -8.07 7.09 -0.88
CA MET A 182 -6.70 7.14 -1.41
C MET A 182 -6.76 7.20 -2.94
N SER A 183 -7.08 8.39 -3.45
CA SER A 183 -7.31 8.67 -4.86
C SER A 183 -6.06 8.91 -5.72
N PRO A 184 -4.80 9.00 -5.24
CA PRO A 184 -3.69 9.25 -6.16
C PRO A 184 -3.49 8.09 -7.13
N VAL A 185 -3.79 6.85 -6.73
CA VAL A 185 -3.73 5.67 -7.63
C VAL A 185 -4.68 5.82 -8.82
N HIS A 186 -5.97 6.09 -8.56
CA HIS A 186 -6.96 6.25 -9.64
C HIS A 186 -6.62 7.41 -10.59
N LEU A 187 -6.06 8.49 -10.05
CA LEU A 187 -5.67 9.66 -10.83
C LEU A 187 -4.58 9.32 -11.86
N VAL A 188 -3.63 8.46 -11.49
CA VAL A 188 -2.41 8.25 -12.27
C VAL A 188 -2.40 6.93 -13.04
N ARG A 189 -3.35 6.03 -12.77
CA ARG A 189 -3.40 4.67 -13.33
C ARG A 189 -3.28 4.61 -14.85
N ARG A 190 -3.97 5.49 -15.58
CA ARG A 190 -3.90 5.57 -17.05
C ARG A 190 -2.47 5.80 -17.58
N HIS A 191 -1.64 6.51 -16.83
CA HIS A 191 -0.26 6.82 -17.20
C HIS A 191 0.66 5.61 -16.94
N LEU A 192 0.37 4.83 -15.91
CA LEU A 192 1.06 3.57 -15.65
C LEU A 192 0.70 2.51 -16.72
N GLU A 193 -0.56 2.46 -17.15
CA GLU A 193 -1.02 1.59 -18.23
C GLU A 193 -0.37 1.94 -19.57
N ALA A 194 -0.27 3.23 -19.90
CA ALA A 194 0.44 3.68 -21.08
C ALA A 194 1.93 3.31 -21.05
N LEU A 195 2.60 3.51 -19.90
CA LEU A 195 4.00 3.11 -19.73
C LEU A 195 4.19 1.60 -19.89
N CYS A 196 3.31 0.79 -19.30
CA CYS A 196 3.35 -0.67 -19.41
C CYS A 196 3.17 -1.12 -20.86
N ALA A 197 2.25 -0.50 -21.60
CA ALA A 197 2.05 -0.77 -23.02
C ALA A 197 3.26 -0.36 -23.88
N GLU A 198 3.97 0.71 -23.51
CA GLU A 198 5.17 1.19 -24.21
C GLU A 198 6.38 0.30 -23.96
N CYS A 199 6.66 -0.05 -22.69
CA CYS A 199 7.85 -0.83 -22.33
C CYS A 199 7.65 -2.34 -22.44
N GLY A 200 6.40 -2.81 -22.47
CA GLY A 200 6.04 -4.22 -22.44
C GLY A 200 6.29 -4.90 -21.09
N GLU A 201 6.70 -4.17 -20.06
CA GLU A 201 7.14 -4.70 -18.77
C GLU A 201 6.23 -4.22 -17.62
N THR A 202 6.27 -4.93 -16.49
CA THR A 202 5.40 -4.63 -15.35
C THR A 202 5.76 -3.28 -14.74
N VAL A 203 4.75 -2.44 -14.53
CA VAL A 203 4.88 -1.10 -13.93
C VAL A 203 4.31 -1.12 -12.52
N LEU A 204 5.00 -0.46 -11.59
CA LEU A 204 4.62 -0.33 -10.18
C LEU A 204 4.59 1.15 -9.79
N LEU A 205 3.67 1.48 -8.89
CA LEU A 205 3.64 2.76 -8.19
C LEU A 205 4.05 2.53 -6.74
N GLY A 206 5.13 3.18 -6.31
CA GLY A 206 5.59 3.19 -4.92
C GLY A 206 5.04 4.39 -4.17
N GLY A 207 4.63 4.18 -2.92
CA GLY A 207 4.32 5.24 -1.96
C GLY A 207 5.37 5.25 -0.84
N TYR A 208 5.90 6.44 -0.53
CA TYR A 208 6.88 6.64 0.53
C TYR A 208 6.23 7.14 1.82
N ASP A 209 6.46 6.43 2.94
CA ASP A 209 6.05 6.87 4.27
C ASP A 209 7.22 7.49 5.05
N ALA A 210 7.08 8.79 5.31
CA ALA A 210 8.05 9.60 6.05
C ALA A 210 8.37 9.08 7.44
N LYS A 211 7.30 8.70 8.17
CA LYS A 211 7.38 8.42 9.59
C LYS A 211 8.06 7.08 9.83
N ARG A 212 7.85 6.12 8.92
CA ARG A 212 8.48 4.80 8.93
C ARG A 212 9.83 4.79 8.22
N ALA A 213 10.12 5.79 7.40
CA ALA A 213 11.28 5.81 6.51
C ALA A 213 11.33 4.56 5.61
N GLN A 214 10.16 4.13 5.12
CA GLN A 214 9.95 2.94 4.31
C GLN A 214 8.99 3.25 3.16
N MET A 215 9.00 2.42 2.12
CA MET A 215 8.05 2.51 1.01
C MET A 215 7.19 1.25 0.90
N MET A 216 6.09 1.32 0.16
CA MET A 216 5.32 0.15 -0.27
C MET A 216 4.83 0.33 -1.70
N PHE A 217 4.65 -0.77 -2.44
CA PHE A 217 3.96 -0.70 -3.73
C PHE A 217 2.46 -0.58 -3.48
N VAL A 218 1.85 0.49 -4.00
CA VAL A 218 0.42 0.78 -3.82
C VAL A 218 -0.42 0.43 -5.05
N ASP A 219 0.22 0.28 -6.21
CA ASP A 219 -0.44 -0.19 -7.43
C ASP A 219 0.52 -0.97 -8.33
N VAL A 220 -0.04 -1.82 -9.18
CA VAL A 220 0.66 -2.58 -10.22
C VAL A 220 -0.16 -2.62 -11.50
N VAL A 221 0.51 -2.39 -12.62
CA VAL A 221 0.04 -2.73 -13.96
C VAL A 221 0.90 -3.88 -14.47
N GLN A 222 0.31 -5.06 -14.55
CA GLN A 222 1.01 -6.26 -14.99
C GLN A 222 1.14 -6.27 -16.51
N ALA A 223 2.35 -6.57 -17.00
CA ALA A 223 2.56 -6.90 -18.39
C ALA A 223 1.80 -8.19 -18.78
N PRO A 224 1.63 -8.51 -20.07
CA PRO A 224 0.99 -9.76 -20.49
C PRO A 224 1.96 -10.96 -20.60
N HIS A 225 3.15 -10.90 -19.98
CA HIS A 225 4.16 -11.96 -20.10
C HIS A 225 3.89 -13.16 -19.17
N PRO A 226 4.21 -14.41 -19.57
CA PRO A 226 4.03 -15.58 -18.70
C PRO A 226 5.06 -15.65 -17.55
N VAL A 227 6.25 -15.06 -17.72
CA VAL A 227 7.29 -14.99 -16.69
C VAL A 227 7.45 -13.56 -16.21
N GLN A 228 7.10 -13.33 -14.95
CA GLN A 228 7.11 -12.02 -14.28
C GLN A 228 7.58 -12.14 -12.84
N TYR A 229 8.09 -11.03 -12.31
CA TYR A 229 8.25 -10.88 -10.87
C TYR A 229 6.92 -10.49 -10.23
N LEU A 230 6.50 -11.29 -9.26
CA LEU A 230 5.39 -10.96 -8.38
C LEU A 230 5.90 -10.00 -7.30
N SER A 231 5.83 -8.71 -7.60
CA SER A 231 5.99 -7.66 -6.60
C SER A 231 4.79 -7.67 -5.67
N LYS A 232 5.05 -7.77 -4.38
CA LYS A 232 3.99 -7.78 -3.37
C LYS A 232 3.54 -6.35 -3.07
N LEU A 233 2.23 -6.13 -3.20
CA LEU A 233 1.61 -4.85 -2.86
C LEU A 233 1.43 -4.72 -1.35
N ASN A 234 1.45 -3.48 -0.86
CA ASN A 234 1.15 -3.10 0.52
C ASN A 234 2.05 -3.74 1.59
N GLU A 235 3.23 -4.24 1.20
CA GLU A 235 4.28 -4.65 2.14
C GLU A 235 5.33 -3.54 2.27
N TRP A 236 5.78 -3.29 3.50
CA TRP A 236 6.83 -2.31 3.77
C TRP A 236 8.19 -2.81 3.29
N LEU A 237 8.88 -1.95 2.55
CA LEU A 237 10.17 -2.22 1.94
C LEU A 237 11.20 -1.17 2.39
N PRO A 238 12.44 -1.59 2.68
CA PRO A 238 13.52 -0.67 3.01
C PRO A 238 13.95 0.14 1.78
N LEU A 239 14.43 1.36 2.01
CA LEU A 239 14.76 2.31 0.95
C LEU A 239 16.18 2.17 0.39
N HIS A 240 17.11 1.51 1.08
CA HIS A 240 18.51 1.43 0.64
C HIS A 240 18.77 0.43 -0.50
N SER A 241 17.76 -0.32 -0.92
CA SER A 241 17.91 -1.40 -1.91
C SER A 241 16.96 -1.22 -3.09
N GLY A 242 17.44 -1.56 -4.29
CA GLY A 242 16.61 -1.55 -5.50
C GLY A 242 16.40 -0.15 -6.09
N ALA A 243 15.95 -0.10 -7.33
CA ALA A 243 15.79 1.15 -8.06
C ALA A 243 14.78 2.10 -7.39
N THR A 244 13.67 1.57 -6.88
CA THR A 244 12.62 2.36 -6.21
C THR A 244 13.15 3.10 -4.98
N GLY A 245 13.88 2.36 -4.13
CA GLY A 245 14.50 2.89 -2.93
C GLY A 245 15.55 3.96 -3.24
N LEU A 246 16.43 3.68 -4.21
CA LEU A 246 17.46 4.65 -4.65
C LEU A 246 16.84 5.90 -5.31
N ALA A 247 15.79 5.73 -6.11
CA ALA A 247 15.05 6.85 -6.72
C ALA A 247 14.43 7.76 -5.65
N ILE A 248 13.84 7.19 -4.59
CA ILE A 248 13.31 7.95 -3.46
C ILE A 248 14.45 8.63 -2.67
N LEU A 249 15.44 7.84 -2.23
CA LEU A 249 16.55 8.32 -1.39
C LEU A 249 17.30 9.47 -2.03
N ALA A 250 17.52 9.43 -3.35
CA ALA A 250 18.27 10.46 -4.06
C ALA A 250 17.73 11.88 -3.82
N PHE A 251 16.42 12.02 -3.55
CA PHE A 251 15.76 13.32 -3.42
C PHE A 251 15.24 13.59 -2.00
N LEU A 252 15.56 12.74 -1.02
CA LEU A 252 15.28 13.03 0.39
C LEU A 252 16.29 14.02 0.99
N PRO A 253 15.88 14.83 1.98
CA PRO A 253 16.81 15.64 2.77
C PRO A 253 17.91 14.78 3.41
N GLU A 254 19.12 15.34 3.53
CA GLU A 254 20.29 14.63 4.08
C GLU A 254 20.04 14.03 5.47
N LEU A 255 19.35 14.77 6.34
CA LEU A 255 19.00 14.30 7.68
C LEU A 255 18.09 13.06 7.65
N GLU A 256 17.13 13.01 6.73
CA GLU A 256 16.27 11.84 6.55
C GLU A 256 17.09 10.63 6.04
N ARG A 257 17.98 10.84 5.07
CA ARG A 257 18.87 9.77 4.56
C ARG A 257 19.77 9.20 5.64
N LYS A 258 20.44 10.06 6.41
CA LYS A 258 21.31 9.64 7.53
C LYS A 258 20.55 8.84 8.58
N SER A 259 19.29 9.21 8.87
CA SER A 259 18.45 8.43 9.78
C SER A 259 18.13 7.03 9.24
N ILE A 260 17.94 6.89 7.93
CA ILE A 260 17.72 5.61 7.25
C ILE A 260 18.98 4.75 7.32
N TYR A 261 20.17 5.32 7.08
CA TYR A 261 21.44 4.60 7.16
C TYR A 261 21.71 4.11 8.59
N ALA A 262 21.46 4.96 9.58
CA ALA A 262 21.62 4.63 10.99
C ALA A 262 20.67 3.52 11.48
N ALA A 263 19.50 3.35 10.83
CA ALA A 263 18.57 2.26 11.14
C ALA A 263 19.06 0.89 10.65
N GLY A 264 20.07 0.86 9.78
CA GLY A 264 20.74 -0.35 9.29
C GLY A 264 20.51 -0.63 7.82
N LEU A 265 21.53 -1.18 7.17
CA LEU A 265 21.56 -1.49 5.74
C LEU A 265 21.59 -3.01 5.54
N ALA A 266 20.45 -3.66 5.75
CA ALA A 266 20.36 -5.12 5.64
C ALA A 266 20.71 -5.62 4.23
N SER A 267 21.57 -6.64 4.15
CA SER A 267 21.86 -7.33 2.88
C SER A 267 20.66 -8.21 2.50
N LEU A 268 19.95 -7.85 1.43
CA LEU A 268 18.82 -8.64 0.92
C LEU A 268 19.30 -9.69 -0.09
N THR A 269 20.34 -9.35 -0.82
CA THR A 269 21.09 -10.20 -1.76
C THR A 269 22.59 -9.90 -1.59
N ASP A 270 23.42 -10.66 -2.29
CA ASP A 270 24.86 -10.41 -2.43
C ASP A 270 25.18 -9.15 -3.24
N ARG A 271 24.19 -8.57 -3.94
CA ARG A 271 24.30 -7.34 -4.73
C ARG A 271 23.76 -6.12 -4.01
N THR A 272 23.19 -6.26 -2.81
CA THR A 272 22.66 -5.12 -2.06
C THR A 272 23.78 -4.16 -1.67
N LEU A 273 23.56 -2.86 -1.84
CA LEU A 273 24.46 -1.83 -1.32
C LEU A 273 24.29 -1.77 0.21
N VAL A 274 25.38 -2.01 0.95
CA VAL A 274 25.35 -2.13 2.42
C VAL A 274 26.22 -1.09 3.14
N THR A 275 26.78 -0.12 2.40
CA THR A 275 27.55 0.99 2.95
C THR A 275 26.96 2.34 2.54
N GLU A 276 27.12 3.36 3.38
CA GLU A 276 26.66 4.72 3.09
C GLU A 276 27.37 5.30 1.86
N ASP A 277 28.67 5.07 1.72
CA ASP A 277 29.48 5.57 0.59
C ASP A 277 29.00 4.99 -0.76
N ASP A 278 28.76 3.68 -0.83
CA ASP A 278 28.26 3.04 -2.06
C ASP A 278 26.87 3.56 -2.43
N ILE A 279 26.01 3.77 -1.42
CA ILE A 279 24.67 4.32 -1.63
C ILE A 279 24.78 5.76 -2.14
N GLU A 280 25.52 6.66 -1.49
CA GLU A 280 25.62 8.06 -1.91
C GLU A 280 26.30 8.23 -3.28
N ALA A 281 27.24 7.35 -3.64
CA ALA A 281 27.77 7.27 -4.99
C ALA A 281 26.68 6.92 -6.02
N ALA A 282 25.84 5.92 -5.72
CA ALA A 282 24.69 5.59 -6.56
C ALA A 282 23.67 6.74 -6.61
N LEU A 283 23.36 7.39 -5.48
CA LEU A 283 22.42 8.52 -5.44
C LEU A 283 22.91 9.71 -6.27
N THR A 284 24.22 9.92 -6.35
CA THR A 284 24.81 10.95 -7.21
C THR A 284 24.50 10.70 -8.69
N GLN A 285 24.65 9.45 -9.15
CA GLN A 285 24.26 9.05 -10.51
C GLN A 285 22.75 9.24 -10.74
N VAL A 286 21.93 8.83 -9.78
CA VAL A 286 20.46 9.00 -9.85
C VAL A 286 20.05 10.46 -9.99
N ARG A 287 20.66 11.37 -9.21
CA ARG A 287 20.39 12.82 -9.32
C ARG A 287 20.80 13.40 -10.68
N GLN A 288 21.88 12.90 -11.27
CA GLN A 288 22.37 13.37 -12.58
C GLN A 288 21.46 12.96 -13.74
N GLN A 289 21.00 11.69 -13.75
CA GLN A 289 20.19 11.17 -14.86
C GLN A 289 18.67 11.27 -14.62
N GLY A 290 18.24 11.46 -13.36
CA GLY A 290 16.83 11.60 -12.96
C GLY A 290 16.10 10.29 -12.69
N TYR A 291 16.73 9.14 -12.86
CA TYR A 291 16.19 7.82 -12.58
C TYR A 291 17.25 6.90 -11.97
N ALA A 292 16.84 5.82 -11.33
CA ALA A 292 17.69 4.77 -10.80
C ALA A 292 17.56 3.50 -11.63
N CYS A 293 18.66 2.78 -11.79
CA CYS A 293 18.68 1.41 -12.34
C CYS A 293 19.36 0.51 -11.30
N SER A 294 18.80 -0.68 -11.06
CA SER A 294 19.35 -1.62 -10.08
C SER A 294 19.21 -3.05 -10.59
N HIS A 295 20.26 -3.84 -10.41
CA HIS A 295 20.35 -5.23 -10.85
C HIS A 295 20.43 -6.16 -9.64
N GLY A 296 19.37 -6.90 -9.37
CA GLY A 296 19.39 -7.97 -8.36
C GLY A 296 19.57 -7.50 -6.92
N GLN A 297 19.52 -6.20 -6.61
CA GLN A 297 19.80 -5.71 -5.26
C GLN A 297 18.74 -6.10 -4.23
N ARG A 298 17.47 -6.21 -4.67
CA ARG A 298 16.32 -6.57 -3.82
C ARG A 298 15.89 -8.01 -4.04
N THR A 299 15.81 -8.40 -5.31
CA THR A 299 15.40 -9.74 -5.75
C THR A 299 16.36 -10.18 -6.84
N LEU A 300 17.07 -11.29 -6.63
CA LEU A 300 17.97 -11.85 -7.63
C LEU A 300 17.23 -12.12 -8.95
N GLY A 301 17.89 -11.85 -10.08
CA GLY A 301 17.29 -12.00 -11.40
C GLY A 301 16.38 -10.85 -11.84
N ALA A 302 16.11 -9.85 -10.99
CA ALA A 302 15.26 -8.71 -11.33
C ALA A 302 16.09 -7.44 -11.58
N VAL A 303 15.76 -6.74 -12.65
CA VAL A 303 16.22 -5.38 -12.93
C VAL A 303 15.08 -4.41 -12.69
N GLY A 304 15.33 -3.37 -11.89
CA GLY A 304 14.38 -2.29 -11.67
C GLY A 304 14.88 -1.00 -12.29
N ILE A 305 13.99 -0.22 -12.88
CA ILE A 305 14.25 1.14 -13.34
C ILE A 305 13.16 2.04 -12.77
N ALA A 306 13.53 3.05 -11.98
CA ALA A 306 12.57 3.87 -11.24
C ALA A 306 12.92 5.36 -11.25
N ALA A 307 11.90 6.22 -11.20
CA ALA A 307 12.07 7.67 -11.06
C ALA A 307 11.20 8.21 -9.92
N PRO A 308 11.68 9.22 -9.18
CA PRO A 308 10.96 9.79 -8.03
C PRO A 308 9.72 10.55 -8.48
N VAL A 309 8.64 10.42 -7.71
CA VAL A 309 7.41 11.20 -7.85
C VAL A 309 7.36 12.21 -6.71
N PHE A 310 6.97 13.45 -7.00
CA PHE A 310 6.87 14.52 -6.01
C PHE A 310 5.43 14.93 -5.75
N ASP A 311 5.19 15.47 -4.56
CA ASP A 311 3.90 16.00 -4.13
C ASP A 311 3.74 17.50 -4.46
N ALA A 312 2.61 18.09 -4.05
CA ALA A 312 2.32 19.51 -4.25
C ALA A 312 3.25 20.48 -3.49
N ALA A 313 4.06 19.98 -2.56
CA ALA A 313 5.02 20.74 -1.77
C ALA A 313 6.47 20.42 -2.14
N ASP A 314 6.69 19.75 -3.28
CA ASP A 314 8.00 19.30 -3.78
C ASP A 314 8.74 18.31 -2.86
N HIS A 315 8.01 17.63 -1.98
CA HIS A 315 8.55 16.49 -1.24
C HIS A 315 8.38 15.21 -2.06
N VAL A 316 9.29 14.26 -1.86
CA VAL A 316 9.18 12.93 -2.48
C VAL A 316 7.92 12.24 -1.96
N PHE A 317 6.99 11.96 -2.86
CA PHE A 317 5.76 11.22 -2.59
C PHE A 317 5.99 9.70 -2.70
N GLY A 318 6.88 9.29 -3.60
CA GLY A 318 7.14 7.89 -3.92
C GLY A 318 7.91 7.77 -5.23
N ASP A 319 7.58 6.77 -6.04
CA ASP A 319 8.24 6.50 -7.31
C ASP A 319 7.33 5.81 -8.32
N VAL A 320 7.69 5.91 -9.61
CA VAL A 320 7.20 5.02 -10.67
C VAL A 320 8.34 4.10 -11.05
N CYS A 321 8.07 2.80 -11.16
CA CYS A 321 9.08 1.79 -11.43
C CYS A 321 8.63 0.80 -12.51
N VAL A 322 9.57 0.41 -13.37
CA VAL A 322 9.44 -0.74 -14.28
C VAL A 322 10.32 -1.87 -13.75
N THR A 323 9.75 -3.07 -13.68
CA THR A 323 10.49 -4.30 -13.31
C THR A 323 10.64 -5.22 -14.51
N ILE A 324 11.88 -5.58 -14.80
CA ILE A 324 12.29 -6.35 -15.97
C ILE A 324 13.05 -7.57 -15.48
N PRO A 325 12.77 -8.79 -15.97
CA PRO A 325 13.66 -9.91 -15.76
C PRO A 325 15.01 -9.71 -16.39
N GLU A 326 16.06 -9.98 -15.62
CA GLU A 326 17.46 -9.82 -16.02
C GLU A 326 17.78 -10.58 -17.32
N GLN A 327 17.08 -11.68 -17.58
CA GLN A 327 17.16 -12.46 -18.83
C GLN A 327 16.67 -11.69 -20.08
N ARG A 328 15.75 -10.74 -19.92
CA ARG A 328 15.22 -9.88 -21.00
C ARG A 328 15.88 -8.52 -21.07
N PHE A 329 16.54 -8.11 -19.99
CA PHE A 329 17.19 -6.81 -19.91
C PHE A 329 18.39 -6.73 -20.86
N THR A 330 18.56 -5.57 -21.49
CA THR A 330 19.76 -5.23 -22.25
C THR A 330 20.21 -3.80 -21.90
N GLU A 331 21.51 -3.52 -21.98
CA GLU A 331 22.03 -2.17 -21.68
C GLU A 331 21.31 -1.04 -22.46
N PRO A 332 20.99 -1.18 -23.76
CA PRO A 332 20.22 -0.15 -24.47
C PRO A 332 18.81 0.09 -23.92
N MET A 333 18.19 -0.91 -23.27
CA MET A 333 16.89 -0.74 -22.62
C MET A 333 16.99 0.17 -21.40
N ALA A 334 18.12 0.22 -20.70
CA ALA A 334 18.27 1.06 -19.52
C ALA A 334 17.96 2.53 -19.81
N ALA A 335 18.58 3.08 -20.85
CA ALA A 335 18.38 4.47 -21.26
C ALA A 335 16.97 4.72 -21.81
N THR A 336 16.47 3.79 -22.64
CA THR A 336 15.15 3.93 -23.28
C THR A 336 14.01 3.87 -22.25
N VAL A 337 14.02 2.83 -21.40
CA VAL A 337 13.03 2.66 -20.33
C VAL A 337 13.21 3.72 -19.25
N GLY A 338 14.45 4.08 -18.90
CA GLY A 338 14.74 5.16 -17.94
C GLY A 338 14.15 6.50 -18.37
N ALA A 339 14.26 6.85 -19.66
CA ALA A 339 13.64 8.05 -20.21
C ALA A 339 12.10 7.99 -20.14
N ALA A 340 11.50 6.85 -20.49
CA ALA A 340 10.04 6.66 -20.43
C ALA A 340 9.53 6.75 -18.97
N VAL A 341 10.19 6.07 -18.03
CA VAL A 341 9.87 6.11 -16.59
C VAL A 341 9.98 7.53 -16.04
N LEU A 342 11.05 8.27 -16.39
CA LEU A 342 11.23 9.66 -15.98
C LEU A 342 10.14 10.57 -16.56
N ALA A 343 9.77 10.39 -17.83
CA ALA A 343 8.69 11.15 -18.46
C ALA A 343 7.35 10.88 -17.77
N THR A 344 7.02 9.61 -17.51
CA THR A 344 5.80 9.24 -16.77
C THR A 344 5.82 9.79 -15.36
N SER A 345 6.94 9.72 -14.64
CA SER A 345 7.03 10.27 -13.28
C SER A 345 6.76 11.78 -13.23
N LYS A 346 7.22 12.54 -14.23
CA LYS A 346 6.92 13.98 -14.35
C LYS A 346 5.42 14.21 -14.55
N ILE A 347 4.76 13.42 -15.40
CA ILE A 347 3.31 13.50 -15.60
C ILE A 347 2.55 13.20 -14.30
N VAL A 348 2.93 12.10 -13.63
CA VAL A 348 2.36 11.70 -12.33
C VAL A 348 2.53 12.82 -11.29
N THR A 349 3.72 13.40 -11.20
CA THR A 349 4.01 14.53 -10.30
C THR A 349 3.10 15.74 -10.58
N GLU A 350 2.90 16.10 -11.84
CA GLU A 350 2.02 17.21 -12.22
C GLU A 350 0.54 16.93 -11.89
N GLU A 351 0.06 15.70 -12.10
CA GLU A 351 -1.30 15.31 -11.71
C GLU A 351 -1.48 15.43 -10.19
N LEU A 352 -0.51 14.94 -9.40
CA LEU A 352 -0.55 15.05 -7.93
C LEU A 352 -0.52 16.50 -7.46
N ARG A 353 0.33 17.34 -8.06
CA ARG A 353 0.39 18.79 -7.79
C ARG A 353 -0.94 19.48 -8.05
N ARG A 354 -1.56 19.21 -9.21
CA ARG A 354 -2.87 19.79 -9.58
C ARG A 354 -3.99 19.37 -8.64
N ALA A 355 -3.98 18.12 -8.19
CA ALA A 355 -4.95 17.60 -7.25
C ALA A 355 -4.65 18.01 -5.78
N GLY A 356 -3.49 18.62 -5.51
CA GLY A 356 -3.12 19.12 -4.18
C GLY A 356 -2.68 18.03 -3.20
N TYR A 357 -2.28 16.85 -3.70
CA TYR A 357 -1.78 15.77 -2.85
C TYR A 357 -0.49 16.16 -2.14
N ARG A 358 -0.36 15.73 -0.88
CA ARG A 358 0.83 15.95 -0.05
C ARG A 358 1.27 14.63 0.58
N ARG A 359 2.58 14.43 0.70
CA ARG A 359 3.20 13.30 1.39
C ARG A 359 2.62 13.16 2.79
N GLY A 360 2.21 11.95 3.16
CA GLY A 360 1.66 11.63 4.48
C GLY A 360 0.23 12.12 4.74
N ILE A 361 -0.44 12.73 3.75
CA ILE A 361 -1.86 13.06 3.78
C ILE A 361 -2.52 12.24 2.67
N ALA A 362 -3.25 11.20 3.07
CA ALA A 362 -4.03 10.35 2.18
C ALA A 362 -5.21 11.10 1.56
#